data_AF-A0A497EBQ1-F1
#
_entry.id   AF-A0A497EBQ1-F1
#
_cell.length_a   1.000
_cell.length_b   1.000
_cell.length_c   1.000
_cell.angle_alpha   90.00
_cell.angle_beta   90.00
_cell.angle_gamma   90.00
#
_symmetry.space_group_name_H-M   'P 1'
#
loop_
_entity.id
_entity.type
_entity.pdbx_description
1 polymer ?
#
loop_
_entity_poly.entity_id
_entity_poly.type
_entity_poly.pdbx_seq_one_letter_code
_entity_poly.pdbx_strand_id
1 'polypeptide(L)'
;MYSTHLAAAGGALYDCPMSYFSHSWLPFIYQYGLGGIIFIIGIVLTLKAGSFSPRTNAKHKKWLSILILGFVWYLVMHGAWILAALGHEGWAVAGGVVVMVLAVITTWLTFHRSRGAV
;
A
#
# COMPACT_ATOMS: atom_id res chain seq x y z
N MET A 1 34.98 36.47 -4.73
CA MET A 1 33.61 36.08 -4.32
C MET A 1 32.95 35.16 -5.36
N TYR A 2 33.59 34.05 -5.78
CA TYR A 2 33.00 33.09 -6.72
C TYR A 2 33.13 31.62 -6.25
N SER A 3 33.59 31.39 -5.02
CA SER A 3 33.91 30.04 -4.52
C SER A 3 32.82 29.43 -3.63
N THR A 4 31.83 30.22 -3.19
CA THR A 4 30.76 29.75 -2.29
C THR A 4 29.56 29.13 -3.02
N HIS A 5 29.34 29.45 -4.30
CA HIS A 5 28.23 28.90 -5.07
C HIS A 5 28.52 27.51 -5.69
N LEU A 6 29.79 27.18 -5.96
CA LEU A 6 30.18 25.85 -6.45
C LEU A 6 30.22 24.80 -5.33
N ALA A 7 30.58 25.20 -4.10
CA ALA A 7 30.50 24.32 -2.93
C ALA A 7 29.05 23.97 -2.56
N ALA A 8 28.12 24.92 -2.68
CA ALA A 8 26.69 24.68 -2.47
C ALA A 8 26.06 23.78 -3.56
N ALA A 9 26.52 23.88 -4.80
CA ALA A 9 26.09 23.00 -5.89
C ALA A 9 26.64 21.58 -5.73
N GLY A 10 27.91 21.43 -5.31
CA GLY A 10 28.47 20.14 -4.90
C GLY A 10 27.68 19.52 -3.76
N GLY A 11 27.27 20.37 -2.80
CA GLY A 11 26.27 20.17 -1.74
C GLY A 11 24.99 19.46 -2.14
N ALA A 12 24.19 20.21 -2.91
CA ALA A 12 22.84 19.85 -3.30
C ALA A 12 22.76 18.58 -4.18
N LEU A 13 23.84 18.25 -4.90
CA LEU A 13 23.88 17.07 -5.77
C LEU A 13 24.05 15.75 -4.97
N TYR A 14 24.77 15.76 -3.84
CA TYR A 14 24.83 14.60 -2.94
C TYR A 14 23.63 14.53 -1.98
N ASP A 15 22.98 15.67 -1.71
CA ASP A 15 21.80 15.74 -0.84
C ASP A 15 20.51 15.28 -1.54
N CYS A 16 20.43 15.34 -2.88
CA CYS A 16 19.22 15.01 -3.63
C CYS A 16 18.68 13.59 -3.35
N PRO A 17 19.45 12.49 -3.51
CA PRO A 17 18.92 11.14 -3.30
C PRO A 17 18.47 10.89 -1.85
N MET A 18 19.24 11.39 -0.88
CA MET A 18 18.97 11.19 0.54
C MET A 18 17.77 12.02 1.03
N SER A 19 17.55 13.21 0.44
CA SER A 19 16.37 14.03 0.75
C SER A 19 15.07 13.36 0.27
N TYR A 20 15.06 12.77 -0.93
CA TYR A 20 13.91 12.01 -1.44
C TYR A 20 13.61 10.78 -0.59
N PHE A 21 14.66 10.04 -0.19
CA PHE A 21 14.50 8.90 0.69
C PHE A 21 13.87 9.30 2.02
N SER A 22 14.39 10.34 2.66
CA SER A 22 13.95 10.76 4.00
C SER A 22 12.56 11.38 4.02
N HIS A 23 12.16 12.08 2.96
CA HIS A 23 10.87 12.78 2.91
C HIS A 23 9.74 11.96 2.27
N SER A 24 10.05 11.00 1.40
CA SER A 24 9.01 10.21 0.69
C SER A 24 9.01 8.74 1.09
N TRP A 25 10.18 8.08 1.04
CA TRP A 25 10.26 6.63 1.25
C TRP A 25 10.30 6.23 2.72
N LEU A 26 11.04 6.95 3.55
CA LEU A 26 11.16 6.68 4.99
C LEU A 26 9.80 6.79 5.71
N PRO A 27 8.98 7.86 5.49
CA PRO A 27 7.65 7.94 6.09
C PRO A 27 6.70 6.86 5.55
N PHE A 28 6.81 6.52 4.25
CA PHE A 28 6.03 5.44 3.65
C PHE A 28 6.34 4.08 4.28
N ILE A 29 7.63 3.72 4.39
CA ILE A 29 8.06 2.46 5.02
C ILE A 29 7.66 2.44 6.50
N TYR A 30 7.75 3.57 7.20
CA TYR A 30 7.29 3.67 8.57
C TYR A 30 5.79 3.43 8.69
N GLN A 31 4.97 4.14 7.92
CA GLN A 31 3.52 4.06 7.99
C GLN A 31 2.98 2.69 7.57
N TYR A 32 3.48 2.12 6.47
CA TYR A 32 2.99 0.84 5.96
C TYR A 32 3.71 -0.37 6.56
N GLY A 33 4.96 -0.23 6.98
CA GLY A 33 5.70 -1.27 7.69
C GLY A 33 5.22 -1.39 9.14
N LEU A 34 5.39 -0.33 9.95
CA LEU A 34 4.97 -0.36 11.35
C LEU A 34 3.44 -0.43 11.46
N GLY A 35 2.72 0.37 10.68
CA GLY A 35 1.25 0.30 10.63
C GLY A 35 0.75 -1.02 10.08
N GLY A 36 1.47 -1.65 9.14
CA GLY A 36 1.15 -2.99 8.64
C GLY A 36 1.31 -4.08 9.71
N ILE A 37 2.35 -4.00 10.54
CA ILE A 37 2.54 -4.92 11.68
C ILE A 37 1.38 -4.78 12.66
N ILE A 38 1.02 -3.55 13.04
CA ILE A 38 -0.11 -3.28 13.94
C ILE A 38 -1.42 -3.77 13.31
N PHE A 39 -1.60 -3.57 12.01
CA PHE A 39 -2.77 -4.05 11.26
C PHE A 39 -2.89 -5.58 11.30
N ILE A 40 -1.79 -6.31 11.06
CA ILE A 40 -1.76 -7.78 11.15
C ILE A 40 -2.07 -8.24 12.59
N ILE A 41 -1.51 -7.57 13.60
CA ILE A 41 -1.85 -7.86 15.01
C ILE A 41 -3.36 -7.68 15.25
N GLY A 42 -3.95 -6.60 14.71
CA GLY A 42 -5.39 -6.36 14.77
C GLY A 42 -6.22 -7.46 14.10
N ILE A 43 -5.77 -7.95 12.94
CA ILE A 43 -6.38 -9.10 12.26
C ILE A 43 -6.30 -10.37 13.13
N VAL A 44 -5.11 -10.70 13.63
CA VAL A 44 -4.90 -11.88 14.48
C VAL A 44 -5.75 -11.82 15.74
N LEU A 45 -5.84 -10.64 16.37
CA LEU A 45 -6.66 -10.43 17.56
C LEU A 45 -8.16 -10.60 17.25
N THR A 46 -8.62 -10.06 16.12
CA THR A 46 -10.01 -10.19 15.66
C THR A 46 -10.38 -11.65 15.35
N LEU A 47 -9.44 -12.41 14.78
CA LEU A 47 -9.61 -13.84 14.53
C LEU A 47 -9.59 -14.65 15.84
N LYS A 48 -8.71 -14.30 16.78
CA LYS A 48 -8.54 -15.00 18.07
C LYS A 48 -9.67 -14.71 19.06
N ALA A 49 -10.33 -13.56 18.95
CA ALA A 49 -11.53 -13.21 19.73
C ALA A 49 -12.76 -14.10 19.43
N GLY A 50 -12.63 -15.12 18.57
CA GLY A 50 -13.62 -16.21 18.46
C GLY A 50 -14.91 -15.85 17.74
N SER A 51 -15.06 -14.61 17.25
CA SER A 51 -16.21 -14.21 16.41
C SER A 51 -16.19 -14.88 15.02
N PHE A 52 -15.06 -15.46 14.62
CA PHE A 52 -14.85 -16.04 13.30
C PHE A 52 -14.51 -17.53 13.45
N SER A 53 -15.49 -18.43 13.26
CA SER A 53 -15.21 -19.81 12.87
C SER A 53 -14.95 -19.84 11.35
N PRO A 54 -13.69 -20.01 10.88
CA PRO A 54 -13.39 -20.08 9.45
C PRO A 54 -13.87 -21.40 8.82
N ARG A 55 -14.39 -22.33 9.63
CA ARG A 55 -14.89 -23.64 9.21
C ARG A 55 -16.39 -23.61 8.89
N THR A 56 -17.15 -22.63 9.40
CA THR A 56 -18.63 -22.68 9.35
C THR A 56 -19.28 -21.55 8.55
N ASN A 57 -18.62 -20.39 8.34
CA ASN A 57 -19.26 -19.24 7.71
C ASN A 57 -18.40 -18.56 6.64
N ALA A 58 -18.80 -18.66 5.37
CA ALA A 58 -18.11 -18.06 4.23
C ALA A 58 -18.07 -16.52 4.27
N LYS A 59 -19.00 -15.86 4.98
CA LYS A 59 -19.07 -14.38 5.10
C LYS A 59 -17.87 -13.78 5.82
N HIS A 60 -17.35 -14.49 6.82
CA HIS A 60 -16.19 -14.10 7.61
C HIS A 60 -14.91 -14.07 6.78
N LYS A 61 -14.67 -15.08 5.95
CA LYS A 61 -13.52 -15.10 5.02
C LYS A 61 -13.55 -13.95 4.01
N LYS A 62 -14.75 -13.52 3.58
CA LYS A 62 -14.89 -12.39 2.65
C LYS A 62 -14.50 -11.07 3.29
N TRP A 63 -14.96 -10.81 4.52
CA TRP A 63 -14.61 -9.58 5.24
C TRP A 63 -13.12 -9.48 5.51
N LEU A 64 -12.47 -10.60 5.88
CA LEU A 64 -11.02 -10.66 6.01
C LEU A 64 -10.32 -10.39 4.66
N SER A 65 -10.81 -10.99 3.57
CA SER A 65 -10.28 -10.77 2.23
C SER A 65 -10.41 -9.31 1.79
N ILE A 66 -11.54 -8.65 2.09
CA ILE A 66 -11.78 -7.23 1.78
C ILE A 66 -10.82 -6.35 2.58
N LEU A 67 -10.58 -6.65 3.87
CA LEU A 67 -9.67 -5.88 4.71
C LEU A 67 -8.23 -5.94 4.23
N ILE A 68 -7.73 -7.15 3.93
CA ILE A 68 -6.37 -7.35 3.40
C ILE A 68 -6.24 -6.69 2.03
N LEU A 69 -7.24 -6.86 1.16
CA LEU A 69 -7.24 -6.25 -0.16
C LEU A 69 -7.25 -4.71 -0.08
N GLY A 70 -8.07 -4.13 0.81
CA GLY A 70 -8.10 -2.69 1.01
C GLY A 70 -6.76 -2.13 1.48
N PHE A 71 -6.07 -2.84 2.37
CA PHE A 71 -4.73 -2.46 2.83
C PHE A 71 -3.70 -2.50 1.69
N VAL A 72 -3.66 -3.59 0.92
CA VAL A 72 -2.75 -3.73 -0.24
C VAL A 72 -3.05 -2.68 -1.31
N TRP A 73 -4.33 -2.43 -1.60
CA TRP A 73 -4.76 -1.42 -2.55
C TRP A 73 -4.30 -0.02 -2.12
N TYR A 74 -4.51 0.33 -0.85
CA TYR A 74 -4.12 1.63 -0.31
C TYR A 74 -2.60 1.84 -0.31
N LEU A 75 -1.82 0.80 0.02
CA LEU A 75 -0.36 0.81 -0.04
C LEU A 75 0.15 1.11 -1.46
N VAL A 76 -0.39 0.43 -2.47
CA VAL A 76 0.04 0.62 -3.85
C VAL A 76 -0.40 1.97 -4.41
N MET A 77 -1.62 2.43 -4.10
CA MET A 77 -2.07 3.76 -4.51
C MET A 77 -1.20 4.87 -3.92
N HIS A 78 -0.83 4.77 -2.64
CA HIS A 78 0.06 5.75 -2.03
C HIS A 78 1.47 5.69 -2.64
N GLY A 79 1.99 4.48 -2.90
CA GLY A 79 3.26 4.30 -3.62
C GLY A 79 3.22 4.87 -5.04
N ALA A 80 2.10 4.73 -5.74
CA ALA A 80 1.89 5.32 -7.06
C ALA A 80 1.92 6.85 -7.02
N TRP A 81 1.36 7.48 -5.98
CA TRP A 81 1.46 8.94 -5.80
C TRP A 81 2.90 9.40 -5.54
N ILE A 82 3.67 8.63 -4.77
CA ILE A 82 5.11 8.89 -4.58
C ILE A 82 5.84 8.79 -5.93
N LEU A 83 5.59 7.74 -6.72
CA LEU A 83 6.20 7.58 -8.04
C LEU A 83 5.80 8.71 -9.00
N ALA A 84 4.54 9.15 -8.96
CA ALA A 84 4.08 10.29 -9.75
C ALA A 84 4.79 11.59 -9.34
N ALA A 85 4.99 11.80 -8.04
CA ALA A 85 5.74 12.96 -7.52
C ALA A 85 7.22 12.92 -7.91
N LEU A 86 7.80 11.73 -8.11
CA LEU A 86 9.17 11.53 -8.56
C LEU A 86 9.32 11.64 -10.10
N GLY A 87 8.26 11.92 -10.86
CA GLY A 87 8.30 12.02 -12.33
C GLY A 87 8.27 10.67 -13.04
N HIS A 88 7.74 9.63 -12.38
CA HIS A 88 7.49 8.33 -12.98
C HIS A 88 5.99 8.13 -13.25
N GLU A 89 5.35 9.10 -13.91
CA GLU A 89 3.90 9.11 -14.16
C GLU A 89 3.40 7.85 -14.90
N GLY A 90 4.17 7.31 -15.85
CA GLY A 90 3.80 6.08 -16.56
C GLY A 90 3.68 4.88 -15.62
N TRP A 91 4.68 4.67 -14.75
CA TRP A 91 4.69 3.58 -13.77
C TRP A 91 3.66 3.78 -12.66
N ALA A 92 3.46 5.03 -12.23
CA ALA A 92 2.43 5.38 -11.26
C ALA A 92 1.03 5.03 -11.76
N VAL A 93 0.69 5.46 -12.98
CA VAL A 93 -0.61 5.18 -13.59
C VAL A 93 -0.78 3.69 -13.84
N ALA A 94 0.23 3.01 -14.40
CA ALA A 94 0.16 1.57 -14.64
C ALA A 94 -0.05 0.78 -13.34
N GLY A 95 0.73 1.07 -12.29
CA GLY A 95 0.59 0.42 -10.99
C GLY A 95 -0.78 0.65 -10.35
N GLY A 96 -1.26 1.89 -10.36
CA GLY A 96 -2.56 2.25 -9.82
C GLY A 96 -3.72 1.58 -10.57
N VAL A 97 -3.70 1.60 -11.91
CA VAL A 97 -4.75 0.98 -12.74
C VAL A 97 -4.74 -0.54 -12.59
N VAL A 98 -3.58 -1.19 -12.63
CA VAL A 98 -3.48 -2.65 -12.44
C VAL A 98 -4.07 -3.05 -11.09
N VAL A 99 -3.71 -2.35 -10.01
CA VAL A 99 -4.22 -2.68 -8.68
C VAL A 99 -5.70 -2.35 -8.52
N MET A 100 -6.20 -1.29 -9.16
CA MET A 100 -7.64 -1.01 -9.22
C MET A 100 -8.41 -2.12 -9.93
N VAL A 101 -7.92 -2.57 -11.10
CA VAL A 101 -8.55 -3.65 -11.87
C VAL A 101 -8.52 -4.96 -11.07
N LEU A 102 -7.38 -5.30 -10.46
CA LEU A 102 -7.29 -6.48 -9.59
C LEU A 102 -8.23 -6.39 -8.39
N ALA A 103 -8.35 -5.23 -7.75
CA ALA A 103 -9.29 -5.00 -6.66
C ALA A 103 -10.75 -5.20 -7.10
N VAL A 104 -11.14 -4.70 -8.27
CA VAL A 104 -12.48 -4.89 -8.84
C VAL A 104 -12.72 -6.36 -9.20
N ILE A 105 -11.78 -7.02 -9.87
CA ILE A 105 -11.91 -8.43 -10.26
C ILE A 105 -12.01 -9.32 -9.01
N THR A 106 -11.11 -9.14 -8.06
CA THR A 106 -11.09 -9.97 -6.84
C THR A 106 -12.33 -9.75 -5.98
N THR A 107 -12.80 -8.51 -5.81
CA THR A 107 -14.06 -8.26 -5.11
C THR A 107 -15.23 -8.88 -5.87
N TRP A 108 -15.34 -8.66 -7.18
CA TRP A 108 -16.38 -9.25 -8.03
C TRP A 108 -16.39 -10.78 -7.93
N LEU A 109 -15.24 -11.45 -8.07
CA LEU A 109 -15.10 -12.90 -7.91
C LEU A 109 -15.52 -13.35 -6.51
N THR A 110 -15.08 -12.64 -5.47
CA THR A 110 -15.40 -12.98 -4.08
C THR A 110 -16.91 -12.86 -3.78
N PHE A 111 -17.60 -11.91 -4.43
CA PHE A 111 -19.05 -11.74 -4.31
C PHE A 111 -19.84 -12.69 -5.22
N HIS A 112 -19.41 -12.93 -6.46
CA HIS A 112 -20.13 -13.82 -7.40
C HIS A 112 -19.99 -15.30 -7.07
N ARG A 113 -18.83 -15.74 -6.55
CA ARG A 113 -18.63 -17.12 -6.10
C ARG A 113 -19.54 -17.50 -4.93
N SER A 114 -20.16 -16.51 -4.30
CA SER A 114 -21.19 -16.69 -3.26
C SER A 114 -22.60 -16.94 -3.78
N ARG A 115 -22.90 -16.57 -5.03
CA ARG A 115 -24.25 -16.66 -5.59
C ARG A 115 -24.53 -18.03 -6.21
N GLY A 116 -23.50 -18.79 -6.58
CA GLY A 116 -23.62 -20.14 -7.13
C GLY A 116 -23.52 -21.28 -6.09
N ALA A 117 -23.58 -20.97 -4.79
CA ALA A 117 -23.50 -21.94 -3.71
C ALA A 117 -24.83 -22.04 -2.91
N VAL A 118 -25.95 -21.73 -3.57
CA VAL A 118 -27.32 -21.84 -3.03
C VAL A 118 -28.11 -22.77 -3.94
#